data_AF-A0A225UQG2-F1
#
_entry.id   AF-A0A225UQG2-F1
#
_cell.length_a   1.000
_cell.length_b   1.000
_cell.length_c   1.000
_cell.angle_alpha   90.00
_cell.angle_beta   90.00
_cell.angle_gamma   90.00
#
_symmetry.space_group_name_H-M   'P 1'
#
loop_
_entity.id
_entity.type
_entity.pdbx_description
1 polymer ?
#
loop_
_entity_poly.entity_id
_entity_poly.type
_entity_poly.pdbx_seq_one_letter_code
_entity_poly.pdbx_strand_id
1 'polypeptide(L)'
;MGSSEPDLLKLAVENGHLDTARWLSKHGSEINLLDLVEMAGRKDNIPLLRYLTEYGPPLDLRIAKEFWRILWWISETDRVQVVLEALKKDDRQVLLWIFTRTRFEDELSRQIICDGIQHAPTKTLLRIQEKTTDFDACSWCLSSSKMTKVESLEEKFNQLPVWVDVY
;
A
#
# COMPACT_ATOMS: atom_id res chain seq x y z
N MET A 1 21.96 -32.38 19.43
CA MET A 1 21.88 -31.00 19.97
C MET A 1 22.02 -30.05 18.80
N GLY A 2 20.90 -29.63 18.19
CA GLY A 2 20.90 -28.62 17.13
C GLY A 2 20.72 -27.25 17.77
N SER A 3 21.81 -26.51 17.94
CA SER A 3 21.76 -25.09 18.29
C SER A 3 21.18 -24.35 17.10
N SER A 4 19.90 -23.98 17.22
CA SER A 4 19.15 -23.29 16.18
C SER A 4 19.82 -21.95 15.85
N GLU A 5 20.44 -21.85 14.67
CA GLU A 5 20.92 -20.62 14.04
C GLU A 5 19.91 -19.45 13.98
N PRO A 6 18.57 -19.61 14.09
CA PRO A 6 17.62 -18.47 14.16
C PRO A 6 17.84 -17.42 15.26
N ASP A 7 18.73 -17.62 16.24
CA ASP A 7 18.99 -16.60 17.26
C ASP A 7 20.09 -15.59 16.91
N LEU A 8 21.03 -15.90 16.00
CA LEU A 8 22.17 -15.00 15.76
C LEU A 8 21.77 -13.75 14.97
N LEU A 9 20.94 -13.90 13.95
CA LEU A 9 20.47 -12.76 13.16
C LEU A 9 19.55 -11.89 14.03
N LYS A 10 18.68 -12.49 14.84
CA LYS A 10 17.84 -11.79 15.80
C LYS A 10 18.69 -10.96 16.77
N LEU A 11 19.69 -11.56 17.41
CA LEU A 11 20.61 -10.86 18.32
C LEU A 11 21.37 -9.75 17.60
N ALA A 12 21.81 -9.94 16.36
CA ALA A 12 22.47 -8.89 15.59
C ALA A 12 21.54 -7.69 15.35
N VAL A 13 20.26 -7.93 15.04
CA VAL A 13 19.26 -6.87 14.89
C VAL A 13 18.95 -6.19 16.21
N GLU A 14 18.74 -6.96 17.28
CA GLU A 14 18.44 -6.44 18.62
C GLU A 14 19.53 -5.52 19.16
N ASN A 15 20.80 -5.83 18.86
CA ASN A 15 21.97 -5.06 19.26
C ASN A 15 22.40 -4.01 18.22
N GLY A 16 21.69 -3.87 17.09
CA GLY A 16 21.99 -2.88 16.06
C GLY A 16 23.25 -3.16 15.23
N HIS A 17 23.76 -4.40 15.25
CA HIS A 17 24.93 -4.83 14.50
C HIS A 17 24.60 -5.05 13.02
N LEU A 18 24.49 -3.94 12.27
CA LEU A 18 24.04 -3.91 10.88
C LEU A 18 24.83 -4.86 9.96
N ASP A 19 26.16 -4.83 10.02
CA ASP A 19 26.99 -5.64 9.11
C ASP A 19 26.86 -7.14 9.41
N THR A 20 26.75 -7.50 10.68
CA THR A 20 26.48 -8.87 11.11
C THR A 20 25.09 -9.31 10.65
N ALA A 21 24.07 -8.47 10.81
CA ALA A 21 22.72 -8.76 10.35
C ALA A 21 22.64 -8.91 8.82
N ARG A 22 23.36 -8.07 8.06
CA ARG A 22 23.47 -8.18 6.60
C ARG A 22 24.12 -9.49 6.17
N TRP A 23 25.23 -9.85 6.80
CA TRP A 23 25.95 -11.08 6.49
C TRP A 23 25.07 -12.30 6.77
N LEU A 24 24.45 -12.38 7.95
CA LEU A 24 23.59 -13.49 8.34
C LEU A 24 22.32 -13.60 7.46
N SER A 25 21.72 -12.46 7.09
CA SER A 25 20.57 -12.42 6.18
C SER A 25 20.90 -12.97 4.78
N LYS A 26 22.12 -12.76 4.29
CA LYS A 26 22.57 -13.31 2.99
C LYS A 26 22.91 -14.80 3.04
N HIS A 27 23.31 -15.31 4.20
CA HIS A 27 23.88 -16.64 4.37
C HIS A 27 22.92 -17.66 5.02
N GLY A 28 21.62 -17.41 4.95
CA GLY A 28 20.61 -18.47 5.11
C GLY A 28 20.02 -18.63 6.51
N SER A 29 20.06 -17.59 7.36
CA SER A 29 19.21 -17.61 8.57
C SER A 29 17.74 -17.64 8.16
N GLU A 30 17.05 -18.76 8.41
CA GLU A 30 15.60 -18.91 8.26
C GLU A 30 14.88 -18.03 9.31
N ILE A 31 14.79 -16.73 9.06
CA ILE A 31 13.96 -15.80 9.85
C ILE A 31 12.92 -15.18 8.93
N ASN A 32 11.69 -15.12 9.43
CA ASN A 32 10.60 -14.45 8.76
C ASN A 32 10.94 -12.95 8.58
N LEU A 33 10.89 -12.44 7.35
CA LEU A 33 11.16 -11.03 7.05
C LEU A 33 10.30 -10.09 7.93
N LEU A 34 9.05 -10.47 8.19
CA LEU A 34 8.13 -9.68 9.00
C LEU A 34 8.69 -9.46 10.41
N ASP A 35 9.22 -10.52 11.04
CA ASP A 35 9.80 -10.42 12.38
C ASP A 35 11.04 -9.52 12.36
N LEU A 36 11.85 -9.63 11.30
CA LEU A 36 13.07 -8.84 11.14
C LEU A 36 12.77 -7.35 10.95
N VAL A 37 11.77 -7.03 10.12
CA VAL A 37 11.31 -5.66 9.91
C VAL A 37 10.65 -5.10 11.16
N GLU A 38 9.84 -5.89 11.88
CA GLU A 38 9.24 -5.47 13.14
C GLU A 38 10.29 -5.16 14.20
N MET A 39 11.30 -6.01 14.35
CA MET A 39 12.42 -5.78 15.27
C MET A 39 13.24 -4.54 14.89
N ALA A 40 13.59 -4.41 13.61
CA ALA A 40 14.31 -3.24 13.11
C ALA A 40 13.50 -1.95 13.30
N GLY A 41 12.19 -2.02 13.10
CA GLY A 41 11.24 -0.94 13.32
C GLY A 41 11.13 -0.50 14.76
N ARG A 42 10.95 -1.44 15.70
CA ARG A 42 10.91 -1.14 17.15
C ARG A 42 12.20 -0.49 17.68
N LYS A 43 13.32 -0.72 17.02
CA LYS A 43 14.63 -0.16 17.36
C LYS A 43 14.98 1.11 16.59
N ASP A 44 14.10 1.58 15.71
CA ASP A 44 14.38 2.66 14.76
C ASP A 44 15.70 2.42 13.97
N ASN A 45 16.02 1.16 13.67
CA ASN A 45 17.20 0.79 12.89
C ASN A 45 16.93 1.03 11.40
N ILE A 46 16.87 2.31 11.03
CA ILE A 46 16.61 2.80 9.67
C ILE A 46 17.55 2.15 8.64
N PRO A 47 18.87 2.03 8.87
CA PRO A 47 19.77 1.38 7.91
C PRO A 47 19.42 -0.08 7.61
N LEU A 48 18.99 -0.82 8.63
CA LEU A 48 18.58 -2.22 8.46
C LEU A 48 17.23 -2.31 7.75
N LEU A 49 16.24 -1.51 8.15
CA LEU A 49 14.95 -1.46 7.46
C LEU A 49 15.13 -1.16 5.97
N ARG A 50 15.98 -0.17 5.65
CA ARG A 50 16.30 0.18 4.26
C ARG A 50 16.94 -0.97 3.50
N TYR A 51 17.94 -1.64 4.09
CA TYR A 51 18.57 -2.81 3.48
C TYR A 51 17.56 -3.94 3.21
N LEU A 52 16.70 -4.24 4.18
CA LEU A 52 15.67 -5.28 4.04
C LEU A 52 14.63 -4.93 2.97
N THR A 53 14.36 -3.64 2.82
CA THR A 53 13.44 -3.12 1.82
C THR A 53 14.03 -3.18 0.40
N GLU A 54 15.33 -2.92 0.26
CA GLU A 54 16.02 -2.90 -1.04
C GLU A 54 16.42 -4.30 -1.55
N TYR A 55 16.73 -5.24 -0.63
CA TYR A 55 17.29 -6.56 -0.98
C TYR A 55 16.45 -7.74 -0.47
N GLY A 56 15.35 -7.48 0.23
CA GLY A 56 14.43 -8.50 0.71
C GLY A 56 13.39 -8.91 -0.34
N PRO A 57 12.53 -9.88 -0.02
CA PRO A 57 11.38 -10.22 -0.85
C PRO A 57 10.38 -9.06 -0.98
N PRO A 58 9.43 -9.13 -1.94
CA PRO A 58 8.43 -8.10 -2.17
C PRO A 58 7.67 -7.70 -0.90
N LEU A 59 7.31 -6.41 -0.82
CA LEU A 59 6.72 -5.83 0.38
C LEU A 59 5.29 -6.33 0.65
N ASP A 60 5.03 -6.83 1.87
CA ASP A 60 3.69 -7.21 2.33
C ASP A 60 2.90 -5.99 2.88
N LEU A 61 1.59 -5.96 2.65
CA LEU A 61 0.68 -4.93 3.18
C LEU A 61 0.75 -4.74 4.70
N ARG A 62 0.97 -5.81 5.47
CA ARG A 62 1.12 -5.74 6.93
C ARG A 62 2.36 -4.90 7.28
N ILE A 63 3.46 -5.11 6.57
CA ILE A 63 4.69 -4.34 6.76
C ILE A 63 4.46 -2.88 6.34
N ALA A 64 3.80 -2.65 5.20
CA ALA A 64 3.47 -1.32 4.71
C ALA A 64 2.61 -0.51 5.71
N LYS A 65 1.69 -1.16 6.43
CA LYS A 65 0.88 -0.52 7.48
C LYS A 65 1.68 -0.11 8.70
N GLU A 66 2.42 -1.07 9.26
CA GLU A 66 3.16 -0.87 10.49
C GLU A 66 4.29 0.15 10.28
N PHE A 67 4.92 0.12 9.10
CA PHE A 67 6.10 0.92 8.81
C PHE A 67 5.96 1.70 7.51
N TRP A 68 4.92 2.53 7.40
CA TRP A 68 4.65 3.35 6.21
C TRP A 68 5.86 4.13 5.66
N ARG A 69 6.84 4.48 6.51
CA ARG A 69 8.09 5.17 6.11
C ARG A 69 8.93 4.37 5.12
N ILE A 70 8.87 3.04 5.13
CA ILE A 70 9.63 2.18 4.20
C ILE A 70 9.17 2.34 2.75
N LEU A 71 7.91 2.78 2.56
CA LEU A 71 7.32 2.96 1.24
C LEU A 71 7.97 4.13 0.48
N TRP A 72 8.69 5.02 1.17
CA TRP A 72 9.55 6.02 0.54
C TRP A 72 10.85 5.45 -0.04
N TRP A 73 11.28 4.26 0.38
CA TRP A 73 12.54 3.65 -0.06
C TRP A 73 12.36 2.61 -1.16
N ILE A 74 11.16 2.07 -1.33
CA ILE A 74 10.87 1.15 -2.44
C ILE A 74 10.66 1.88 -3.76
N SER A 75 10.81 1.13 -4.85
CA SER A 75 10.55 1.63 -6.21
C SER A 75 9.09 2.03 -6.39
N GLU A 76 8.80 2.87 -7.38
CA GLU A 76 7.42 3.22 -7.73
C GLU A 76 6.62 1.98 -8.16
N THR A 77 7.25 1.05 -8.89
CA THR A 77 6.65 -0.24 -9.28
C THR A 77 6.20 -1.04 -8.07
N ASP A 78 7.03 -1.12 -7.02
CA ASP A 78 6.66 -1.84 -5.79
C ASP A 78 5.54 -1.11 -5.04
N ARG A 79 5.55 0.23 -5.00
CA ARG A 79 4.43 1.02 -4.46
C ARG A 79 3.13 0.70 -5.20
N VAL A 80 3.16 0.59 -6.54
CA VAL A 80 1.98 0.21 -7.34
C VAL A 80 1.46 -1.17 -6.93
N GLN A 81 2.34 -2.16 -6.72
CA GLN A 81 1.90 -3.49 -6.26
C GLN A 81 1.22 -3.42 -4.88
N VAL A 82 1.75 -2.62 -3.96
CA VAL A 82 1.11 -2.36 -2.66
C VAL A 82 -0.28 -1.73 -2.85
N VAL A 83 -0.45 -0.79 -3.80
CA VAL A 83 -1.78 -0.23 -4.13
C VAL A 83 -2.73 -1.31 -4.61
N LEU A 84 -2.33 -2.12 -5.57
CA LEU A 84 -3.19 -3.14 -6.17
C LEU A 84 -3.63 -4.17 -5.12
N GLU A 85 -2.71 -4.62 -4.27
CA GLU A 85 -3.05 -5.51 -3.16
C GLU A 85 -3.98 -4.85 -2.15
N ALA A 86 -3.75 -3.57 -1.83
CA ALA A 86 -4.64 -2.81 -0.94
C ALA A 86 -6.05 -2.64 -1.53
N LEU A 87 -6.18 -2.39 -2.84
CA LEU A 87 -7.46 -2.32 -3.53
C LEU A 87 -8.20 -3.66 -3.48
N LYS A 88 -7.51 -4.77 -3.77
CA LYS A 88 -8.08 -6.13 -3.71
C LYS A 88 -8.61 -6.46 -2.31
N LYS A 89 -7.91 -6.04 -1.25
CA LYS A 89 -8.28 -6.32 0.15
C LYS A 89 -9.19 -5.25 0.78
N ASP A 90 -9.60 -4.22 0.04
CA ASP A 90 -10.31 -3.03 0.56
C ASP A 90 -9.59 -2.40 1.77
N ASP A 91 -8.26 -2.32 1.69
CA ASP A 91 -7.39 -1.91 2.78
C ASP A 91 -7.31 -0.38 2.92
N ARG A 92 -8.29 0.16 3.65
CA ARG A 92 -8.49 1.62 3.74
C ARG A 92 -7.30 2.38 4.29
N GLN A 93 -6.54 1.81 5.23
CA GLN A 93 -5.43 2.52 5.85
C GLN A 93 -4.29 2.71 4.84
N VAL A 94 -3.95 1.66 4.10
CA VAL A 94 -2.91 1.71 3.08
C VAL A 94 -3.36 2.62 1.93
N LEU A 95 -4.59 2.47 1.45
CA LEU A 95 -5.12 3.33 0.38
C LEU A 95 -5.12 4.81 0.76
N LEU A 96 -5.63 5.16 1.95
CA LEU A 96 -5.65 6.53 2.44
C LEU A 96 -4.22 7.10 2.55
N TRP A 97 -3.30 6.30 3.07
CA TRP A 97 -1.91 6.71 3.18
C TRP A 97 -1.29 7.00 1.81
N ILE A 98 -1.42 6.08 0.85
CA ILE A 98 -0.84 6.21 -0.48
C ILE A 98 -1.34 7.50 -1.15
N PHE A 99 -2.67 7.69 -1.21
CA PHE A 99 -3.24 8.81 -1.94
C PHE A 99 -3.02 10.18 -1.27
N THR A 100 -2.67 10.22 0.02
CA THR A 100 -2.41 11.48 0.73
C THR A 100 -0.94 11.83 0.88
N ARG A 101 -0.02 10.87 0.67
CA ARG A 101 1.40 11.04 1.02
C ARG A 101 2.38 10.60 -0.05
N THR A 102 1.92 9.97 -1.13
CA THR A 102 2.78 9.52 -2.22
C THR A 102 2.40 10.18 -3.54
N ARG A 103 3.41 10.44 -4.36
CA ARG A 103 3.26 10.87 -5.75
C ARG A 103 3.67 9.71 -6.65
N PHE A 104 2.93 9.54 -7.74
CA PHE A 104 3.24 8.61 -8.82
C PHE A 104 3.58 9.44 -10.05
N GLU A 105 4.86 9.49 -10.38
CA GLU A 105 5.37 10.32 -11.48
C GLU A 105 5.26 9.61 -12.81
N ASP A 106 5.35 8.27 -12.80
CA ASP A 106 5.31 7.45 -13.98
C ASP A 106 3.87 7.25 -14.50
N GLU A 107 3.69 7.44 -15.81
CA GLU A 107 2.38 7.37 -16.45
C GLU A 107 1.82 5.94 -16.45
N LEU A 108 2.68 4.93 -16.62
CA LEU A 108 2.25 3.53 -16.57
C LEU A 108 1.77 3.16 -15.16
N SER A 109 2.48 3.61 -14.14
CA SER A 109 2.11 3.45 -12.74
C SER A 109 0.73 4.05 -12.45
N ARG A 110 0.46 5.27 -12.96
CA ARG A 110 -0.86 5.88 -12.88
C ARG A 110 -1.95 5.07 -13.59
N GLN A 111 -1.69 4.60 -14.80
CA GLN A 111 -2.64 3.81 -15.59
C GLN A 111 -2.99 2.48 -14.91
N ILE A 112 -2.00 1.76 -14.37
CA ILE A 112 -2.20 0.51 -13.64
C ILE A 112 -3.05 0.74 -12.40
N ILE A 113 -2.79 1.81 -11.65
CA ILE A 113 -3.59 2.16 -10.47
C ILE A 113 -5.03 2.50 -10.87
N CYS A 114 -5.24 3.29 -11.93
CA CYS A 114 -6.57 3.62 -12.44
C CYS A 114 -7.35 2.36 -12.86
N ASP A 115 -6.72 1.43 -13.57
CA ASP A 115 -7.34 0.16 -13.95
C ASP A 115 -7.73 -0.67 -12.71
N GLY A 116 -6.82 -0.78 -11.73
CA GLY A 116 -7.11 -1.45 -10.46
C GLY A 116 -8.29 -0.81 -9.70
N ILE A 117 -8.38 0.52 -9.71
CA ILE A 117 -9.48 1.28 -9.09
C ILE A 117 -10.80 0.95 -9.78
N GLN A 118 -10.86 0.90 -11.12
CA GLN A 118 -12.08 0.58 -11.87
C GLN A 118 -12.66 -0.80 -11.51
N HIS A 119 -11.81 -1.74 -11.15
CA HIS A 119 -12.19 -3.10 -10.73
C HIS A 119 -12.46 -3.21 -9.22
N ALA A 120 -12.28 -2.12 -8.45
CA ALA A 120 -12.50 -2.10 -7.01
C ALA A 120 -14.00 -1.97 -6.66
N PRO A 121 -14.42 -2.37 -5.45
CA PRO A 121 -15.81 -2.21 -5.01
C PRO A 121 -16.25 -0.74 -5.01
N THR A 122 -17.53 -0.47 -5.32
CA THR A 122 -18.11 0.89 -5.38
C THR A 122 -17.89 1.69 -4.09
N LYS A 123 -17.94 1.03 -2.92
CA LYS A 123 -17.64 1.66 -1.62
C LYS A 123 -16.20 2.19 -1.50
N THR A 124 -15.27 1.57 -2.21
CA THR A 124 -13.85 1.92 -2.21
C THR A 124 -13.63 3.10 -3.16
N LEU A 125 -14.30 3.09 -4.33
CA LEU A 125 -14.33 4.20 -5.29
C LEU A 125 -14.80 5.52 -4.68
N LEU A 126 -15.97 5.52 -4.02
CA LEU A 126 -16.53 6.73 -3.40
C LEU A 126 -15.58 7.35 -2.38
N ARG A 127 -14.87 6.51 -1.60
CA ARG A 127 -13.89 7.00 -0.61
C ARG A 127 -12.64 7.56 -1.25
N ILE A 128 -12.16 6.93 -2.33
CA ILE A 128 -11.03 7.47 -3.09
C ILE A 128 -11.44 8.84 -3.65
N GLN A 129 -12.65 8.97 -4.18
CA GLN A 129 -13.19 10.24 -4.69
C GLN A 129 -13.29 11.34 -3.63
N GLU A 130 -13.83 11.04 -2.45
CA GLU A 130 -13.87 12.01 -1.34
C GLU A 130 -12.47 12.47 -0.90
N LYS A 131 -11.43 11.65 -1.09
CA LYS A 131 -10.07 11.96 -0.65
C LYS A 131 -9.19 12.59 -1.72
N THR A 132 -9.44 12.31 -2.99
CA THR A 132 -8.72 12.96 -4.09
C THR A 132 -9.19 14.39 -4.31
N THR A 133 -10.42 14.74 -3.94
CA THR A 133 -10.88 16.16 -3.94
C THR A 133 -10.12 17.02 -2.92
N ASP A 134 -9.59 16.42 -1.86
CA ASP A 134 -8.80 17.11 -0.84
C ASP A 134 -7.31 17.22 -1.23
N PHE A 135 -6.86 16.45 -2.25
CA PHE A 135 -5.43 16.27 -2.53
C PHE A 135 -5.13 16.17 -4.03
N ASP A 136 -4.62 17.26 -4.61
CA ASP A 136 -4.33 17.41 -6.05
C ASP A 136 -3.41 16.31 -6.61
N ALA A 137 -2.51 15.76 -5.79
CA ALA A 137 -1.49 14.79 -6.22
C ALA A 137 -2.07 13.46 -6.77
N CYS A 138 -3.35 13.18 -6.51
CA CYS A 138 -4.02 11.95 -6.96
C CYS A 138 -5.29 12.22 -7.78
N SER A 139 -5.49 13.47 -8.23
CA SER A 139 -6.62 13.88 -9.10
C SER A 139 -6.72 13.06 -10.40
N TRP A 140 -5.58 12.56 -10.90
CA TRP A 140 -5.50 11.70 -12.09
C TRP A 140 -6.18 10.33 -11.90
N CYS A 141 -6.34 9.84 -10.66
CA CYS A 141 -6.89 8.50 -10.36
C CYS A 141 -8.33 8.32 -10.86
N LEU A 142 -9.05 9.43 -11.04
CA LEU A 142 -10.47 9.45 -11.40
C LEU A 142 -10.77 10.19 -12.71
N SER A 143 -9.74 10.76 -13.34
CA SER A 143 -9.89 11.50 -14.60
C SER A 143 -10.05 10.56 -15.81
N SER A 144 -9.58 9.32 -15.69
CA SER A 144 -9.75 8.26 -16.70
C SER A 144 -11.08 7.53 -16.58
N SER A 145 -11.67 7.48 -15.38
CA SER A 145 -13.03 7.04 -15.18
C SER A 145 -13.99 8.15 -15.60
N LYS A 146 -14.19 8.30 -16.90
CA LYS A 146 -15.50 8.76 -17.39
C LYS A 146 -16.53 7.82 -16.78
N MET A 147 -17.13 8.23 -15.66
CA MET A 147 -18.29 7.63 -15.05
C MET A 147 -19.46 7.76 -16.04
N THR A 148 -19.51 6.92 -17.07
CA THR A 148 -20.70 6.73 -17.91
C THR A 148 -21.85 6.03 -17.16
N LYS A 149 -21.83 6.01 -15.82
CA LYS A 149 -22.84 5.32 -15.00
C LYS A 149 -23.40 6.10 -13.81
N VAL A 150 -22.91 7.30 -13.50
CA VAL A 150 -23.56 8.15 -12.47
C VAL A 150 -24.57 9.08 -13.11
N GLU A 151 -24.29 9.62 -14.30
CA GLU A 151 -25.26 10.41 -15.06
C GLU A 151 -26.50 9.58 -15.48
N SER A 152 -26.37 8.27 -15.70
CA SER A 152 -27.52 7.43 -16.08
C SER A 152 -28.46 7.07 -14.92
N LEU A 153 -28.03 7.23 -13.67
CA LEU A 153 -28.88 6.95 -12.50
C LEU A 153 -29.58 8.22 -12.04
N GLU A 154 -28.92 9.37 -12.08
CA GLU A 154 -29.55 10.67 -11.82
C GLU A 154 -30.57 11.05 -12.91
N GLU A 155 -30.29 10.77 -14.20
CA GLU A 155 -31.29 10.96 -15.26
C GLU A 155 -32.50 10.02 -15.11
N LYS A 156 -32.30 8.77 -14.67
CA LYS A 156 -33.42 7.85 -14.41
C LYS A 156 -34.22 8.23 -13.17
N PHE A 157 -33.59 8.78 -12.14
CA PHE A 157 -34.27 9.25 -10.94
C PHE A 157 -35.11 10.51 -11.21
N ASN A 158 -34.62 11.42 -12.08
CA ASN A 158 -35.32 12.64 -12.49
C ASN A 158 -36.37 12.44 -13.59
N GLN A 159 -36.45 11.25 -14.21
CA GLN A 159 -37.49 10.89 -15.18
C GLN A 159 -38.61 10.01 -14.59
N LEU A 160 -38.52 9.64 -13.31
CA LEU A 160 -39.63 8.99 -12.62
C LEU A 160 -40.74 10.03 -12.38
N PRO A 161 -41.99 9.77 -12.78
CA PRO A 161 -43.08 10.66 -12.43
C PRO A 161 -43.19 10.75 -10.91
N VAL A 162 -43.29 11.98 -10.40
CA VAL A 162 -43.66 12.27 -9.01
C VAL A 162 -45.03 11.67 -8.80
N TRP A 163 -45.11 10.46 -8.24
CA TRP A 163 -46.38 9.85 -7.89
C TRP A 163 -46.97 10.65 -6.73
N VAL A 164 -47.90 11.51 -7.12
CA VAL A 164 -49.06 12.07 -6.41
C VAL A 164 -49.23 11.53 -4.99
N ASP A 165 -49.14 12.45 -4.03
CA ASP A 165 -49.69 12.30 -2.69
C ASP A 165 -51.15 11.83 -2.75
N VAL A 166 -51.44 10.62 -2.26
CA VAL A 166 -52.78 10.22 -1.82
C VAL A 166 -52.66 9.43 -0.54
N TYR A 167 -52.85 10.12 0.59
CA TYR A 167 -53.72 9.70 1.70
C TYR A 167 -54.29 10.95 2.37
#